data_AF-A0AAD5U4V0-F1
#
_entry.id   AF-A0AAD5U4V0-F1
#
_cell.length_a   1.000
_cell.length_b   1.000
_cell.length_c   1.000
_cell.angle_alpha   90.00
_cell.angle_beta   90.00
_cell.angle_gamma   90.00
#
_symmetry.space_group_name_H-M   'P 1'
#
loop_
_entity.id
_entity.type
_entity.pdbx_description
1 polymer ?
#
loop_
_entity_poly.entity_id
_entity_poly.type
_entity_poly.pdbx_seq_one_letter_code
_entity_poly.pdbx_strand_id
1 'polypeptide(L)'
;MLLYGVALSCLDPILTITSSLSLGRTPFSRPFGKEQEADAAKEKFKSGDSDLLSLLKCFNFWKNESLKSPSVAANRKFCEENFLSYQNLISIEETKDQLLKLLISINVISKDILQIAKNGGTNVSHFLDKHNLHSAKEPIILAAISFGLYPNVLKKIPSETDRKLHAPTFILQPLAAANTVSVYPNKQSSLFSDGIFEKDASFFTYYSMSRVNSKNTSKLKVWDLNRIGAACLISSSKDIVVEHRQGIITAADGNIQIVCPPRTASTISIFSKMIQDFFNNKIIVKDVQLSHLYENVLEMFINLLLDE
;
A
#
# COMPACT_ATOMS: atom_id res chain seq x y z
N MET A 1 9.78 -0.26 0.96
CA MET A 1 8.69 -0.62 0.02
C MET A 1 9.19 -1.40 -1.20
N LEU A 2 9.99 -0.82 -2.11
CA LEU A 2 10.46 -1.51 -3.33
C LEU A 2 11.15 -2.86 -3.06
N LEU A 3 12.05 -2.90 -2.08
CA LEU A 3 12.77 -4.13 -1.71
C LEU A 3 11.83 -5.22 -1.18
N TYR A 4 10.77 -4.83 -0.45
CA TYR A 4 9.72 -5.76 -0.04
C TYR A 4 8.91 -6.27 -1.23
N GLY A 5 8.65 -5.42 -2.22
CA GLY A 5 8.02 -5.82 -3.49
C GLY A 5 8.83 -6.87 -4.25
N VAL A 6 10.16 -6.74 -4.28
CA VAL A 6 11.06 -7.76 -4.86
C VAL A 6 11.01 -9.06 -4.05
N ALA A 7 11.09 -8.96 -2.73
CA ALA A 7 11.14 -10.13 -1.85
C ALA A 7 9.81 -10.89 -1.81
N LEU A 8 8.67 -10.21 -1.93
CA LEU A 8 7.33 -10.80 -1.99
C LEU A 8 6.86 -11.08 -3.42
N SER A 9 7.73 -10.95 -4.43
CA SER A 9 7.40 -11.17 -5.85
C SER A 9 6.15 -10.43 -6.32
N CYS A 10 5.99 -9.16 -5.92
CA CYS A 10 4.92 -8.24 -6.36
C CYS A 10 5.50 -6.91 -6.87
N LEU A 11 6.59 -6.98 -7.64
CA LEU A 11 7.41 -5.82 -7.97
C LEU A 11 6.69 -4.76 -8.83
N ASP A 12 5.98 -5.16 -9.88
CA ASP A 12 5.37 -4.24 -10.84
C ASP A 12 4.26 -3.35 -10.23
N PRO A 13 3.32 -3.90 -9.42
CA PRO A 13 2.43 -3.11 -8.59
C PRO A 13 3.15 -2.09 -7.71
N ILE A 14 4.18 -2.57 -7.00
CA ILE A 14 4.89 -1.76 -6.02
C ILE A 14 5.73 -0.68 -6.68
N LEU A 15 6.31 -0.92 -7.86
CA LEU A 15 6.97 0.11 -8.66
C LEU A 15 5.98 1.22 -9.03
N THR A 16 4.80 0.86 -9.54
CA THR A 16 3.76 1.81 -9.93
C THR A 16 3.30 2.67 -8.76
N ILE A 17 3.03 2.05 -7.61
CA ILE A 17 2.63 2.73 -6.38
C ILE A 17 3.76 3.62 -5.86
N THR A 18 5.00 3.11 -5.80
CA THR A 18 6.16 3.89 -5.35
C THR A 18 6.40 5.10 -6.23
N SER A 19 6.27 4.96 -7.56
CA SER A 19 6.40 6.07 -8.50
C SER A 19 5.38 7.17 -8.24
N SER A 20 4.11 6.81 -8.04
CA SER A 20 3.07 7.80 -7.72
C SER A 20 3.32 8.51 -6.39
N LEU A 21 3.69 7.76 -5.36
CA LEU A 21 3.99 8.31 -4.03
C LEU A 21 5.22 9.22 -4.07
N SER A 22 6.28 8.83 -4.76
CA SER A 22 7.52 9.62 -4.93
C SER A 22 7.26 10.97 -5.61
N LEU A 23 6.38 10.99 -6.62
CA LEU A 23 6.00 12.23 -7.30
C LEU A 23 5.02 13.10 -6.49
N GLY A 24 4.34 12.52 -5.48
CA GLY A 24 3.21 13.17 -4.82
C GLY A 24 2.04 13.47 -5.77
N ARG A 25 1.93 12.70 -6.87
CA ARG A 25 0.93 12.92 -7.93
C ARG A 25 0.02 11.71 -8.05
N THR A 26 -1.29 11.97 -8.07
CA THR A 26 -2.33 10.98 -8.34
C THR A 26 -2.76 11.04 -9.81
N PRO A 27 -3.12 9.91 -10.46
CA PRO A 27 -3.67 9.93 -11.81
C PRO A 27 -5.05 10.58 -11.86
N PHE A 28 -5.78 10.65 -10.74
CA PHE A 28 -7.12 11.23 -10.69
C PHE A 28 -7.08 12.76 -10.75
N SER A 29 -7.97 13.33 -11.54
CA SER A 29 -8.23 14.78 -11.62
C SER A 29 -9.62 15.07 -11.05
N ARG A 30 -9.76 16.18 -10.32
CA ARG A 30 -11.03 16.59 -9.72
C ARG A 30 -11.27 18.08 -10.03
N PRO A 31 -11.69 18.40 -11.26
CA PRO A 31 -11.86 19.79 -11.69
C PRO A 31 -13.01 20.47 -10.95
N PHE A 32 -12.89 21.79 -10.77
CA PHE A 32 -13.90 22.60 -10.09
C PHE A 32 -15.22 22.59 -10.86
N GLY A 33 -16.33 22.35 -10.17
CA GLY A 33 -17.67 22.30 -10.75
C GLY A 33 -18.09 20.95 -11.34
N LYS A 34 -17.17 19.96 -11.41
CA LYS A 34 -17.48 18.57 -11.82
C LYS A 34 -17.00 17.53 -10.81
N GLU A 35 -16.97 17.93 -9.54
CA GLU A 35 -16.48 17.09 -8.45
C GLU A 35 -17.25 15.76 -8.34
N GLN A 36 -18.58 15.80 -8.46
CA GLN A 36 -19.42 14.61 -8.36
C GLN A 36 -19.21 13.64 -9.52
N GLU A 37 -19.04 14.15 -10.74
CA GLU A 37 -18.75 13.33 -11.93
C GLU A 37 -17.36 12.68 -11.82
N ALA A 38 -16.36 13.43 -11.34
CA ALA A 38 -15.02 12.92 -11.10
C ALA A 38 -14.99 11.84 -10.00
N ASP A 39 -15.70 12.07 -8.90
CA ASP A 39 -15.82 11.09 -7.82
C ASP A 39 -16.52 9.81 -8.32
N ALA A 40 -17.60 9.93 -9.10
CA ALA A 40 -18.28 8.80 -9.72
C ALA A 40 -17.43 8.05 -10.76
N ALA A 41 -16.58 8.76 -11.52
CA ALA A 41 -15.62 8.13 -12.43
C ALA A 41 -14.54 7.36 -11.66
N LYS A 42 -14.07 7.92 -10.53
CA LYS A 42 -13.07 7.29 -9.67
C LYS A 42 -13.57 5.98 -9.06
N GLU A 43 -14.86 5.87 -8.71
CA GLU A 43 -15.46 4.64 -8.18
C GLU A 43 -15.26 3.42 -9.11
N LYS A 44 -15.21 3.62 -10.43
CA LYS A 44 -14.93 2.53 -11.39
C LYS A 44 -13.56 1.87 -11.17
N PHE A 45 -12.61 2.63 -10.64
CA PHE A 45 -11.24 2.19 -10.37
C PHE A 45 -11.04 1.72 -8.93
N LYS A 46 -12.09 1.70 -8.11
CA LYS A 46 -12.00 1.18 -6.76
C LYS A 46 -11.55 -0.28 -6.77
N SER A 47 -10.54 -0.60 -5.96
CA SER A 47 -9.99 -1.95 -5.78
C SER A 47 -9.63 -2.16 -4.32
N GLY A 48 -10.19 -3.21 -3.73
CA GLY A 48 -10.10 -3.47 -2.31
C GLY A 48 -10.50 -2.28 -1.43
N ASP A 49 -10.08 -2.33 -0.17
CA ASP A 49 -10.25 -1.25 0.79
C ASP A 49 -8.99 -0.36 0.80
N SER A 50 -8.53 0.09 -0.37
CA SER A 50 -7.28 0.84 -0.51
C SER A 50 -7.26 1.86 -1.66
N ASP A 51 -6.84 3.08 -1.34
CA ASP A 51 -6.60 4.15 -2.32
C ASP A 51 -5.44 3.80 -3.27
N LEU A 52 -4.36 3.19 -2.75
CA LEU A 52 -3.19 2.84 -3.57
C LEU A 52 -3.47 1.66 -4.51
N LEU A 53 -4.29 0.68 -4.11
CA LEU A 53 -4.76 -0.37 -5.01
C LEU A 53 -5.69 0.20 -6.09
N SER A 54 -6.55 1.15 -5.73
CA SER A 54 -7.42 1.83 -6.70
C SER A 54 -6.61 2.64 -7.73
N LEU A 55 -5.53 3.29 -7.27
CA LEU A 55 -4.56 3.96 -8.13
C LEU A 55 -3.88 2.98 -9.09
N LEU A 56 -3.44 1.84 -8.57
CA LEU A 56 -2.81 0.78 -9.38
C LEU A 56 -3.77 0.26 -10.45
N LYS A 57 -5.03 -0.02 -10.09
CA LYS A 57 -6.07 -0.45 -11.03
C LYS A 57 -6.30 0.59 -12.14
N CYS A 58 -6.36 1.87 -11.78
CA CYS A 58 -6.46 2.97 -12.73
C CYS A 58 -5.26 3.00 -13.70
N PHE A 59 -4.03 2.89 -13.18
CA PHE A 59 -2.83 2.90 -14.01
C PHE A 59 -2.81 1.73 -14.99
N ASN A 60 -3.09 0.52 -14.52
CA ASN A 60 -3.12 -0.68 -15.35
C ASN A 60 -4.20 -0.60 -16.43
N PHE A 61 -5.38 -0.06 -16.09
CA PHE A 61 -6.46 0.15 -17.05
C PHE A 61 -6.05 1.14 -18.15
N TRP A 62 -5.49 2.29 -17.77
CA TRP A 62 -4.96 3.26 -18.73
C TRP A 62 -3.84 2.67 -19.60
N LYS A 63 -2.91 1.91 -19.02
CA LYS A 63 -1.80 1.30 -19.75
C LYS A 63 -2.29 0.32 -20.81
N ASN A 64 -3.28 -0.51 -20.46
CA ASN A 64 -3.90 -1.45 -21.40
C ASN A 64 -4.61 -0.73 -22.56
N GLU A 65 -5.34 0.35 -22.27
CA GLU A 65 -6.00 1.14 -23.32
C GLU A 65 -4.97 1.87 -24.20
N SER A 66 -3.89 2.37 -23.62
CA SER A 66 -2.78 2.98 -24.36
C SER A 66 -2.07 2.02 -25.30
N LEU A 67 -2.03 0.71 -24.98
CA LEU A 67 -1.47 -0.31 -25.86
C LEU A 67 -2.41 -0.62 -27.04
N LYS A 68 -3.72 -0.58 -26.82
CA LYS A 68 -4.73 -0.76 -27.88
C LYS A 68 -4.79 0.44 -28.82
N SER A 69 -4.69 1.65 -28.27
CA SER A 69 -4.76 2.91 -29.00
C SER A 69 -3.51 3.76 -28.74
N PRO A 70 -2.41 3.56 -29.49
CA PRO A 70 -1.13 4.22 -29.23
C PRO A 70 -1.14 5.73 -29.57
N SER A 71 -2.20 6.25 -30.19
CA SER A 71 -2.31 7.68 -30.50
C SER A 71 -2.39 8.52 -29.23
N VAL A 72 -1.52 9.53 -29.12
CA VAL A 72 -1.53 10.50 -28.02
C VAL A 72 -2.88 11.20 -27.89
N ALA A 73 -3.54 11.51 -29.02
CA ALA A 73 -4.85 12.15 -29.02
C ALA A 73 -5.93 11.24 -28.44
N ALA A 74 -5.90 9.94 -28.77
CA ALA A 74 -6.84 8.96 -28.24
C ALA A 74 -6.64 8.77 -26.72
N ASN A 75 -5.39 8.67 -26.27
CA ASN A 75 -5.06 8.55 -24.85
C ASN A 75 -5.47 9.78 -24.03
N ARG A 76 -5.27 10.99 -24.57
CA ARG A 76 -5.73 12.23 -23.92
C ARG A 76 -7.25 12.27 -23.79
N LYS A 77 -7.96 11.95 -24.87
CA LYS A 77 -9.42 11.87 -24.87
C LYS A 77 -9.95 10.87 -23.84
N PHE A 78 -9.35 9.68 -23.79
CA PHE A 78 -9.68 8.66 -22.80
C PHE A 78 -9.45 9.16 -21.35
N CYS A 79 -8.34 9.87 -21.11
CA CYS A 79 -8.07 10.46 -19.81
C CYS A 79 -9.12 11.52 -19.45
N GLU A 80 -9.49 12.39 -20.39
CA GLU A 80 -10.52 13.42 -20.19
C GLU A 80 -11.88 12.80 -19.83
N GLU A 81 -12.29 11.74 -20.54
CA GLU A 81 -13.56 11.02 -20.31
C GLU A 81 -13.63 10.34 -18.94
N ASN A 82 -12.49 9.95 -18.37
CA ASN A 82 -12.41 9.26 -17.08
C ASN A 82 -11.86 10.15 -15.95
N PHE A 83 -11.79 11.47 -16.16
CA PHE A 83 -11.24 12.41 -15.19
C PHE A 83 -9.82 12.06 -14.73
N LEU A 84 -8.95 11.63 -15.65
CA LEU A 84 -7.56 11.30 -15.39
C LEU A 84 -6.61 12.37 -15.94
N SER A 85 -5.46 12.55 -15.30
CA SER A 85 -4.38 13.40 -15.79
C SER A 85 -3.39 12.58 -16.63
N TYR A 86 -3.45 12.75 -17.95
CA TYR A 86 -2.51 12.13 -18.89
C TYR A 86 -1.04 12.43 -18.51
N GLN A 87 -0.76 13.68 -18.12
CA GLN A 87 0.59 14.09 -17.72
C GLN A 87 1.07 13.35 -16.48
N ASN A 88 0.20 13.15 -15.48
CA ASN A 88 0.57 12.42 -14.27
C ASN A 88 0.83 10.94 -14.57
N LEU A 89 0.00 10.32 -15.42
CA LEU A 89 0.16 8.93 -15.83
C LEU A 89 1.50 8.68 -16.54
N ILE A 90 1.85 9.53 -17.50
CA ILE A 90 3.15 9.47 -18.20
C ILE A 90 4.31 9.65 -17.21
N SER A 91 4.25 10.65 -16.33
CA SER A 91 5.31 10.85 -15.33
C SER A 91 5.46 9.68 -14.35
N ILE A 92 4.35 9.03 -13.97
CA ILE A 92 4.37 7.80 -13.14
C ILE A 92 5.08 6.67 -13.89
N GLU A 93 4.76 6.48 -15.18
CA GLU A 93 5.40 5.47 -16.03
C GLU A 93 6.91 5.72 -16.19
N GLU A 94 7.32 6.95 -16.49
CA GLU A 94 8.72 7.34 -16.60
C GLU A 94 9.49 7.09 -15.29
N THR A 95 8.87 7.43 -14.16
CA THR A 95 9.47 7.21 -12.84
C THR A 95 9.56 5.71 -12.52
N LYS A 96 8.56 4.92 -12.94
CA LYS A 96 8.57 3.45 -12.78
C LYS A 96 9.76 2.84 -13.52
N ASP A 97 10.03 3.28 -14.74
CA ASP A 97 11.21 2.85 -15.51
C ASP A 97 12.52 3.26 -14.85
N GLN A 98 12.58 4.47 -14.28
CA GLN A 98 13.77 4.94 -13.55
C GLN A 98 14.03 4.10 -12.30
N LEU A 99 12.99 3.81 -11.51
CA LEU A 99 13.10 2.97 -10.32
C LEU A 99 13.53 1.54 -10.67
N LEU A 100 13.00 0.98 -11.77
CA LEU A 100 13.42 -0.34 -12.26
C LEU A 100 14.91 -0.34 -12.65
N LYS A 101 15.37 0.67 -13.39
CA LYS A 101 16.79 0.81 -13.75
C LYS A 101 17.69 0.95 -12.52
N LEU A 102 17.21 1.63 -11.47
CA LEU A 102 17.91 1.74 -10.19
C LEU A 102 18.03 0.37 -9.50
N LEU A 103 16.96 -0.42 -9.44
CA LEU A 103 17.00 -1.77 -8.85
C LEU A 103 18.01 -2.68 -9.57
N ILE A 104 18.15 -2.51 -10.87
CA ILE A 104 19.12 -3.23 -11.69
C ILE A 104 20.55 -2.72 -11.46
N SER A 105 20.75 -1.41 -11.31
CA SER A 105 22.08 -0.85 -11.05
C SER A 105 22.65 -1.28 -9.69
N ILE A 106 21.78 -1.47 -8.70
CA ILE A 106 22.16 -2.00 -7.38
C ILE A 106 22.26 -3.53 -7.36
N ASN A 107 22.09 -4.23 -8.49
CA ASN A 107 22.10 -5.68 -8.63
C ASN A 107 21.06 -6.41 -7.76
N VAL A 108 19.92 -5.79 -7.46
CA VAL A 108 18.80 -6.49 -6.81
C VAL A 108 18.02 -7.34 -7.82
N ILE A 109 18.08 -6.95 -9.10
CA ILE A 109 17.44 -7.63 -10.23
C ILE A 109 18.50 -7.85 -11.31
N SER A 110 18.43 -8.99 -12.03
CA SER A 110 19.38 -9.28 -13.11
C SER A 110 19.34 -8.22 -14.22
N LYS A 111 20.53 -7.90 -14.76
CA LYS A 111 20.70 -6.97 -15.88
C LYS A 111 20.12 -7.50 -17.20
N ASP A 112 19.90 -8.82 -17.28
CA ASP A 112 19.35 -9.48 -18.47
C ASP A 112 17.96 -8.93 -18.85
N ILE A 113 17.20 -8.45 -17.86
CA ILE A 113 15.85 -7.91 -18.05
C ILE A 113 15.85 -6.68 -18.97
N LEU A 114 16.85 -5.79 -18.87
CA LEU A 114 16.91 -4.57 -19.71
C LEU A 114 17.28 -4.87 -21.16
N GLN A 115 18.10 -5.89 -21.40
CA GLN A 115 18.51 -6.25 -22.77
C GLN A 115 17.34 -6.86 -23.54
N ILE A 116 16.53 -7.69 -22.86
CA ILE A 116 15.35 -8.31 -23.47
C ILE A 116 14.27 -7.25 -23.73
N ALA A 117 14.11 -6.26 -22.84
CA ALA A 117 13.14 -5.16 -23.00
C ALA A 117 13.47 -4.23 -24.16
N LYS A 118 14.76 -3.98 -24.42
CA LYS A 118 15.20 -3.18 -25.56
C LYS A 118 15.04 -3.89 -26.91
N ASN A 119 15.06 -5.22 -26.92
CA ASN A 119 15.03 -6.02 -28.15
C ASN A 119 13.62 -6.43 -28.59
N GLY A 120 12.56 -5.86 -28.00
CA GLY A 120 11.17 -6.18 -28.34
C GLY A 120 10.80 -7.64 -28.08
N GLY A 121 11.59 -8.35 -27.27
CA GLY A 121 11.43 -9.78 -27.05
C GLY A 121 10.27 -10.07 -26.10
N THR A 122 9.38 -10.96 -26.50
CA THR A 122 8.32 -11.56 -25.67
C THR A 122 8.82 -12.26 -24.39
N ASN A 123 10.13 -12.37 -24.18
CA ASN A 123 10.76 -13.00 -23.01
C ASN A 123 10.95 -12.06 -21.81
N VAL A 124 10.66 -10.75 -21.95
CA VAL A 124 10.71 -9.80 -20.80
C VAL A 124 9.75 -10.23 -19.71
N SER A 125 8.55 -10.68 -20.11
CA SER A 125 7.53 -11.17 -19.20
C SER A 125 8.10 -12.28 -18.32
N HIS A 126 8.75 -13.30 -18.89
CA HIS A 126 9.24 -14.47 -18.15
C HIS A 126 10.23 -14.14 -17.02
N PHE A 127 11.09 -13.12 -17.18
CA PHE A 127 12.01 -12.70 -16.10
C PHE A 127 11.34 -11.79 -15.07
N LEU A 128 10.43 -10.93 -15.52
CA LEU A 128 9.57 -10.18 -14.61
C LEU A 128 8.60 -11.11 -13.88
N ASP A 129 8.18 -12.24 -14.46
CA ASP A 129 7.20 -13.17 -13.90
C ASP A 129 7.68 -13.76 -12.58
N LYS A 130 8.98 -14.07 -12.43
CA LYS A 130 9.53 -14.54 -11.14
C LYS A 130 9.38 -13.49 -10.03
N HIS A 131 9.58 -12.22 -10.36
CA HIS A 131 9.43 -11.10 -9.44
C HIS A 131 8.00 -10.53 -9.39
N ASN A 132 7.07 -11.13 -10.13
CA ASN A 132 5.67 -10.70 -10.25
C ASN A 132 4.65 -11.84 -10.04
N LEU A 133 5.09 -12.99 -9.50
CA LEU A 133 4.23 -14.14 -9.22
C LEU A 133 3.00 -13.79 -8.38
N HIS A 134 3.11 -12.75 -7.55
CA HIS A 134 2.06 -12.32 -6.62
C HIS A 134 1.50 -10.93 -6.97
N SER A 135 1.76 -10.42 -8.17
CA SER A 135 1.35 -9.07 -8.58
C SER A 135 -0.16 -8.88 -8.77
N ALA A 136 -0.94 -9.95 -8.78
CA ALA A 136 -2.41 -9.90 -8.77
C ALA A 136 -3.03 -10.08 -7.38
N LYS A 137 -2.25 -10.44 -6.36
CA LYS A 137 -2.75 -10.77 -5.02
C LYS A 137 -2.74 -9.52 -4.13
N GLU A 138 -3.91 -8.90 -3.97
CA GLU A 138 -4.08 -7.65 -3.20
C GLU A 138 -3.49 -7.69 -1.78
N PRO A 139 -3.68 -8.75 -0.95
CA PRO A 139 -3.13 -8.78 0.40
C PRO A 139 -1.61 -8.71 0.46
N ILE A 140 -0.91 -9.30 -0.53
CA ILE A 140 0.54 -9.31 -0.61
C ILE A 140 1.07 -7.92 -1.01
N ILE A 141 0.38 -7.25 -1.93
CA ILE A 141 0.69 -5.87 -2.32
C ILE A 141 0.50 -4.94 -1.11
N LEU A 142 -0.61 -5.09 -0.39
CA LEU A 142 -0.89 -4.33 0.84
C LEU A 142 0.16 -4.60 1.92
N ALA A 143 0.66 -5.83 2.04
CA ALA A 143 1.76 -6.13 2.93
C ALA A 143 3.02 -5.34 2.57
N ALA A 144 3.46 -5.41 1.31
CA ALA A 144 4.63 -4.66 0.86
C ALA A 144 4.50 -3.14 1.06
N ILE A 145 3.29 -2.59 0.89
CA ILE A 145 2.95 -1.20 1.22
C ILE A 145 3.08 -0.97 2.73
N SER A 146 2.48 -1.81 3.56
CA SER A 146 2.50 -1.70 5.02
C SER A 146 3.93 -1.68 5.57
N PHE A 147 4.78 -2.63 5.16
CA PHE A 147 6.20 -2.64 5.54
C PHE A 147 6.95 -1.40 5.04
N GLY A 148 6.52 -0.81 3.93
CA GLY A 148 7.11 0.39 3.35
C GLY A 148 6.69 1.69 4.04
N LEU A 149 5.46 1.76 4.53
CA LEU A 149 4.86 2.94 5.15
C LEU A 149 4.97 2.92 6.67
N TYR A 150 5.30 1.78 7.29
CA TYR A 150 5.58 1.70 8.73
C TYR A 150 6.60 2.78 9.15
N PRO A 151 6.34 3.56 10.23
CA PRO A 151 5.33 3.35 11.28
C PRO A 151 3.98 4.08 11.07
N ASN A 152 3.69 4.58 9.86
CA ASN A 152 2.47 5.34 9.59
C ASN A 152 1.21 4.45 9.57
N VAL A 153 0.63 4.22 10.74
CA VAL A 153 -0.55 3.36 10.93
C VAL A 153 -1.63 4.10 11.72
N LEU A 154 -2.88 3.84 11.38
CA LEU A 154 -4.07 4.37 12.03
C LEU A 154 -4.94 3.21 12.51
N LYS A 155 -5.54 3.39 13.69
CA LYS A 155 -6.58 2.52 14.20
C LYS A 155 -7.91 3.23 14.06
N LYS A 156 -8.88 2.54 13.45
CA LYS A 156 -10.25 3.04 13.43
C LYS A 156 -10.94 2.75 14.77
N ILE A 157 -11.64 3.74 15.30
CA ILE A 157 -12.57 3.57 16.42
C ILE A 157 -14.00 3.64 15.86
N PRO A 158 -14.90 2.71 16.23
CA PRO A 158 -16.32 2.90 16.01
C PRO A 158 -16.80 4.05 16.89
N SER A 159 -17.03 5.22 16.30
CA SER A 159 -17.54 6.37 17.06
C SER A 159 -19.01 6.64 16.74
N GLU A 160 -19.83 6.87 17.76
CA GLU A 160 -21.20 7.37 17.59
C GLU A 160 -21.27 8.69 16.79
N THR A 161 -20.16 9.44 16.73
CA THR A 161 -20.03 10.68 15.94
C THR A 161 -19.99 10.48 14.43
N ASP A 162 -19.72 9.27 13.92
CA ASP A 162 -19.72 8.97 12.48
C ASP A 162 -21.10 9.24 11.85
N ARG A 163 -22.17 9.15 12.65
CA ARG A 163 -23.55 9.47 12.23
C ARG A 163 -23.78 10.95 11.87
N LYS A 164 -22.99 11.89 12.41
CA LYS A 164 -23.18 13.33 12.20
C LYS A 164 -22.30 13.92 11.09
N LEU A 165 -21.14 13.30 10.83
CA LEU A 165 -20.15 13.82 9.89
C LEU A 165 -20.16 13.12 8.51
N HIS A 166 -20.92 12.04 8.36
CA HIS A 166 -20.92 11.19 7.15
C HIS A 166 -19.49 10.83 6.70
N ALA A 167 -18.55 10.72 7.63
CA ALA A 167 -17.15 10.42 7.38
C ALA A 167 -16.54 9.70 8.59
N PRO A 168 -15.75 8.63 8.38
CA PRO A 168 -15.15 7.86 9.47
C PRO A 168 -14.10 8.71 10.20
N THR A 169 -14.08 8.60 11.53
CA THR A 169 -13.04 9.21 12.36
C THR A 169 -11.97 8.17 12.70
N PHE A 170 -10.72 8.43 12.35
CA PHE A 170 -9.57 7.63 12.76
C PHE A 170 -8.89 8.26 13.97
N ILE A 171 -8.15 7.46 14.74
CA ILE A 171 -7.29 8.02 15.78
C ILE A 171 -5.83 7.64 15.55
N LEU A 172 -4.96 8.60 15.85
CA LEU A 172 -3.58 8.33 16.23
C LEU A 172 -3.57 8.13 17.74
N GLN A 173 -3.19 6.94 18.20
CA GLN A 173 -2.81 6.72 19.60
C GLN A 173 -1.31 7.02 19.69
N PRO A 174 -0.86 8.03 20.45
CA PRO A 174 0.53 8.10 20.89
C PRO A 174 0.73 7.19 22.12
N LEU A 175 1.99 6.81 22.35
CA LEU A 175 2.55 6.03 23.48
C LEU A 175 2.08 6.37 24.90
N ALA A 176 1.38 7.49 25.09
CA ALA A 176 0.89 7.96 26.38
C ALA A 176 -0.59 8.32 26.25
N ALA A 177 -1.42 7.63 27.03
CA ALA A 177 -2.89 7.58 27.02
C ALA A 177 -3.68 8.92 27.12
N ALA A 178 -3.04 10.09 26.95
CA ALA A 178 -3.67 11.39 27.20
C ALA A 178 -4.12 12.16 25.93
N ASN A 179 -3.56 11.91 24.74
CA ASN A 179 -3.85 12.72 23.55
C ASN A 179 -4.19 11.88 22.31
N THR A 180 -5.40 11.33 22.24
CA THR A 180 -5.93 10.76 20.99
C THR A 180 -6.22 11.89 20.01
N VAL A 181 -5.56 11.89 18.85
CA VAL A 181 -5.80 12.89 17.79
C VAL A 181 -6.76 12.31 16.76
N SER A 182 -7.91 12.95 16.57
CA SER A 182 -8.86 12.58 15.53
C SER A 182 -8.35 12.98 14.15
N VAL A 183 -8.33 12.00 13.25
CA VAL A 183 -7.87 12.11 11.88
C VAL A 183 -9.03 11.82 10.93
N TYR A 184 -9.16 12.64 9.90
CA TYR A 184 -10.26 12.54 8.93
C TYR A 184 -9.72 12.16 7.55
N PRO A 185 -10.38 11.25 6.83
CA PRO A 185 -10.03 11.00 5.43
C PRO A 185 -10.25 12.25 4.58
N ASN A 186 -9.43 12.40 3.54
CA ASN A 186 -9.74 13.34 2.47
C ASN A 186 -10.99 12.87 1.71
N LYS A 187 -11.81 13.82 1.26
CA LYS A 187 -12.99 13.56 0.41
C LYS A 187 -12.62 12.87 -0.92
N GLN A 188 -11.37 13.02 -1.34
CA GLN A 188 -10.85 12.35 -2.53
C GLN A 188 -10.53 10.87 -2.29
N SER A 189 -10.46 10.39 -1.05
CA SER A 189 -10.22 8.97 -0.77
C SER A 189 -11.43 8.15 -1.23
N SER A 190 -11.19 7.01 -1.90
CA SER A 190 -12.28 6.09 -2.28
C SER A 190 -13.01 5.56 -1.06
N LEU A 191 -12.31 5.46 0.07
CA LEU A 191 -12.86 5.02 1.33
C LEU A 191 -13.71 6.09 2.02
N PHE A 192 -13.94 7.27 1.44
CA PHE A 192 -14.74 8.31 2.10
C PHE A 192 -16.24 7.98 2.11
N SER A 193 -16.76 7.34 1.05
CA SER A 193 -18.20 7.15 0.77
C SER A 193 -18.79 5.85 1.33
N ASP A 194 -17.95 4.91 1.76
CA ASP A 194 -18.25 3.51 1.54
C ASP A 194 -19.00 2.75 2.63
N GLY A 195 -19.18 3.29 3.82
CA GLY A 195 -19.81 2.51 4.92
C GLY A 195 -19.08 1.20 5.30
N ILE A 196 -17.96 0.85 4.64
CA ILE A 196 -17.02 -0.27 4.92
C ILE A 196 -16.58 -0.28 6.40
N PHE A 197 -16.78 0.85 7.05
CA PHE A 197 -16.57 1.15 8.44
C PHE A 197 -17.59 0.52 9.42
N GLU A 198 -18.55 -0.27 8.99
CA GLU A 198 -19.42 -1.01 9.91
C GLU A 198 -18.80 -2.31 10.44
N LYS A 199 -17.73 -2.83 9.82
CA LYS A 199 -17.02 -4.02 10.30
C LYS A 199 -15.95 -3.67 11.36
N ASP A 200 -15.73 -4.63 12.27
CA ASP A 200 -14.83 -4.54 13.44
C ASP A 200 -13.42 -4.00 13.14
N ALA A 201 -12.77 -3.56 14.23
CA ALA A 201 -11.45 -2.90 14.31
C ALA A 201 -10.56 -3.10 13.07
N SER A 202 -10.57 -2.11 12.17
CA SER A 202 -9.77 -2.12 10.95
C SER A 202 -8.56 -1.20 11.11
N PHE A 203 -7.39 -1.70 10.77
CA PHE A 203 -6.13 -0.97 10.76
C PHE A 203 -5.88 -0.39 9.37
N PHE A 204 -5.28 0.79 9.29
CA PHE A 204 -5.00 1.47 8.03
C PHE A 204 -3.57 2.00 7.99
N THR A 205 -2.92 1.92 6.85
CA THR A 205 -1.66 2.64 6.59
C THR A 205 -1.92 3.86 5.71
N TYR A 206 -1.05 4.86 5.85
CA TYR A 206 -1.08 6.08 5.07
C TYR A 206 0.33 6.56 4.70
N TYR A 207 0.45 7.26 3.59
CA TYR A 207 1.70 7.90 3.16
C TYR A 207 1.79 9.33 3.65
N SER A 208 0.73 10.13 3.46
CA SER A 208 0.76 11.55 3.80
C SER A 208 -0.45 12.01 4.62
N MET A 209 -0.16 12.91 5.55
CA MET A 209 -1.14 13.55 6.42
C MET A 209 -0.79 15.03 6.55
N SER A 210 -1.79 15.90 6.49
CA SER A 210 -1.58 17.34 6.67
C SER A 210 -2.69 17.99 7.50
N ARG A 211 -2.32 19.06 8.20
CA ARG A 211 -3.25 19.86 8.98
C ARG A 211 -3.95 20.85 8.05
N VAL A 212 -5.26 20.72 7.92
CA VAL A 212 -6.07 21.63 7.11
C VAL A 212 -6.82 22.57 8.05
N ASN A 213 -6.50 23.85 7.94
CA ASN A 213 -7.16 24.91 8.68
C ASN A 213 -8.35 25.40 7.87
N SER A 214 -9.56 25.21 8.42
CA SER A 214 -10.76 25.92 7.98
C SER A 214 -11.06 27.04 8.97
N LYS A 215 -11.86 28.03 8.56
CA LYS A 215 -12.01 29.36 9.16
C LYS A 215 -12.06 29.41 10.71
N ASN A 216 -12.52 28.36 11.40
CA ASN A 216 -12.47 28.22 12.86
C ASN A 216 -12.05 26.82 13.39
N THR A 217 -11.63 25.88 12.53
CA THR A 217 -11.27 24.50 12.95
C THR A 217 -10.05 24.00 12.21
N SER A 218 -9.03 23.58 12.94
CA SER A 218 -7.92 22.81 12.37
C SER A 218 -8.24 21.32 12.44
N LYS A 219 -8.37 20.65 11.30
CA LYS A 219 -8.57 19.19 11.22
C LYS A 219 -7.35 18.53 10.62
N LEU A 220 -6.93 17.42 11.21
CA LEU A 220 -5.87 16.60 10.66
C LEU A 220 -6.47 15.69 9.60
N LYS A 221 -5.99 15.81 8.35
CA LYS A 221 -6.51 15.03 7.22
C LYS A 221 -5.46 14.10 6.65
N VAL A 222 -5.87 12.88 6.36
CA VAL A 222 -5.07 11.89 5.66
C VAL A 222 -5.46 11.87 4.19
N TRP A 223 -4.45 11.84 3.32
CA TRP A 223 -4.65 11.93 1.87
C TRP A 223 -4.95 10.59 1.22
N ASP A 224 -4.37 9.53 1.76
CA ASP A 224 -4.46 8.17 1.24
C ASP A 224 -4.64 7.17 2.40
N LEU A 225 -5.54 6.21 2.21
CA LEU A 225 -5.83 5.18 3.20
C LEU A 225 -5.79 3.80 2.57
N ASN A 226 -5.14 2.87 3.26
CA ASN A 226 -5.01 1.48 2.83
C ASN A 226 -5.29 0.57 4.00
N ARG A 227 -6.41 -0.17 3.94
CA ARG A 227 -6.75 -1.14 4.98
C ARG A 227 -5.73 -2.26 5.00
N ILE A 228 -5.31 -2.67 6.19
CA ILE A 228 -4.39 -3.79 6.41
C ILE A 228 -4.96 -4.75 7.45
N GLY A 229 -4.58 -6.02 7.33
CA GLY A 229 -4.86 -7.05 8.32
C GLY A 229 -4.00 -6.92 9.57
N ALA A 230 -4.41 -7.61 10.64
CA ALA A 230 -3.72 -7.57 11.92
C ALA A 230 -2.37 -8.28 11.85
N ALA A 231 -2.30 -9.42 11.16
CA ALA A 231 -1.06 -10.15 10.96
C ALA A 231 -0.06 -9.31 10.16
N CYS A 232 -0.51 -8.63 9.11
CA CYS A 232 0.33 -7.71 8.36
C CYS A 232 0.90 -6.58 9.23
N LEU A 233 0.07 -5.97 10.08
CA LEU A 233 0.51 -4.90 10.98
C LEU A 233 1.56 -5.40 11.97
N ILE A 234 1.30 -6.55 12.62
CA ILE A 234 2.20 -7.11 13.62
C ILE A 234 3.53 -7.49 12.96
N SER A 235 3.51 -8.18 11.81
CA SER A 235 4.73 -8.55 11.09
C SER A 235 5.57 -7.34 10.65
N SER A 236 4.92 -6.21 10.33
CA SER A 236 5.61 -4.96 9.98
C SER A 236 6.21 -4.20 11.17
N SER A 237 5.77 -4.51 12.40
CA SER A 237 6.13 -3.77 13.61
C SER A 237 7.44 -4.24 14.21
N LYS A 238 8.45 -3.37 14.31
CA LYS A 238 9.80 -3.72 14.79
C LYS A 238 9.81 -4.16 16.26
N ASP A 239 9.09 -3.44 17.11
CA ASP A 239 9.02 -3.73 18.55
C ASP A 239 7.63 -4.26 18.91
N ILE A 240 7.55 -5.57 19.10
CA ILE A 240 6.32 -6.26 19.51
C ILE A 240 6.46 -6.65 20.97
N VAL A 241 5.60 -6.09 21.83
CA VAL A 241 5.52 -6.47 23.25
C VAL A 241 4.26 -7.31 23.45
N VAL A 242 4.44 -8.53 23.96
CA VAL A 242 3.33 -9.45 24.25
C VAL A 242 3.07 -9.47 25.75
N GLU A 243 1.91 -8.98 26.16
CA GLU A 243 1.45 -9.04 27.53
C GLU A 243 0.63 -10.32 27.76
N HIS A 244 1.32 -11.41 28.12
CA HIS A 244 0.71 -12.74 28.27
C HIS A 244 -0.46 -12.80 29.26
N ARG A 245 -0.44 -11.97 30.33
CA ARG A 245 -1.49 -11.96 31.35
C ARG A 245 -2.79 -11.32 30.86
N GLN A 246 -2.70 -10.34 29.97
CA GLN A 246 -3.86 -9.62 29.44
C GLN A 246 -4.29 -10.14 28.07
N GLY A 247 -3.44 -10.92 27.38
CA GLY A 247 -3.70 -11.36 26.01
C GLY A 247 -3.68 -10.20 25.03
N ILE A 248 -2.77 -9.24 25.25
CA ILE A 248 -2.64 -8.04 24.42
C ILE A 248 -1.27 -8.05 23.74
N ILE A 249 -1.28 -7.80 22.43
CA ILE A 249 -0.09 -7.50 21.65
C ILE A 249 -0.05 -6.00 21.45
N THR A 250 1.05 -5.40 21.88
CA THR A 250 1.33 -3.99 21.63
C THR A 250 2.33 -3.91 20.48
N ALA A 251 1.89 -3.29 19.38
CA ALA A 251 2.60 -3.14 18.12
C ALA A 251 2.65 -1.65 17.69
N ALA A 252 3.33 -1.35 16.59
CA ALA A 252 3.54 0.00 16.07
C ALA A 252 4.15 0.97 17.10
N ASP A 253 5.27 0.55 17.71
CA ASP A 253 5.99 1.30 18.74
C ASP A 253 5.03 1.73 19.85
N GLY A 254 4.32 0.79 20.49
CA GLY A 254 3.43 1.09 21.63
C GLY A 254 2.05 1.67 21.29
N ASN A 255 1.80 2.04 20.04
CA ASN A 255 0.63 2.81 19.67
C ASN A 255 -0.62 1.96 19.40
N ILE A 256 -0.45 0.69 19.03
CA ILE A 256 -1.58 -0.16 18.65
C ILE A 256 -1.63 -1.39 19.54
N GLN A 257 -2.74 -1.52 20.27
CA GLN A 257 -3.07 -2.70 21.06
C GLN A 257 -4.07 -3.58 20.31
N ILE A 258 -3.72 -4.86 20.20
CA ILE A 258 -4.50 -5.92 19.56
C ILE A 258 -4.73 -7.02 20.58
N VAL A 259 -5.99 -7.39 20.80
CA VAL A 259 -6.35 -8.49 21.69
C VAL A 259 -6.20 -9.80 20.95
N CYS A 260 -5.40 -10.72 21.49
CA CYS A 260 -5.07 -11.99 20.87
C CYS A 260 -4.78 -13.06 21.94
N PRO A 261 -5.20 -14.32 21.75
CA PRO A 261 -4.87 -15.40 22.68
C PRO A 261 -3.35 -15.50 22.91
N PRO A 262 -2.88 -15.72 24.16
CA PRO A 262 -1.45 -15.66 24.48
C PRO A 262 -0.55 -16.58 23.65
N ARG A 263 -1.03 -17.77 23.28
CA ARG A 263 -0.29 -18.71 22.42
C ARG A 263 -0.10 -18.16 21.02
N THR A 264 -1.19 -17.67 20.42
CA THR A 264 -1.19 -17.03 19.09
C THR A 264 -0.30 -15.80 19.09
N ALA A 265 -0.35 -14.99 20.16
CA ALA A 265 0.50 -13.82 20.32
C ALA A 265 1.99 -14.15 20.36
N SER A 266 2.39 -15.18 21.13
CA SER A 266 3.78 -15.66 21.18
C SER A 266 4.24 -16.16 19.81
N THR A 267 3.41 -16.96 19.13
CA THR A 267 3.76 -17.51 17.81
C THR A 267 3.91 -16.41 16.78
N ILE A 268 2.96 -15.46 16.70
CA ILE A 268 3.03 -14.34 15.77
C ILE A 268 4.25 -13.45 16.08
N SER A 269 4.57 -13.22 17.36
CA SER A 269 5.75 -12.44 17.75
C SER A 269 7.06 -13.07 17.26
N ILE A 270 7.25 -14.37 17.50
CA ILE A 270 8.42 -15.11 17.03
C ILE A 270 8.48 -15.07 15.50
N PHE A 271 7.35 -15.32 14.84
CA PHE A 271 7.26 -15.33 13.39
C PHE A 271 7.57 -13.95 12.77
N SER A 272 7.06 -12.88 13.37
CA SER A 272 7.33 -11.50 12.95
C SER A 272 8.81 -11.18 13.06
N LYS A 273 9.47 -11.62 14.14
CA LYS A 273 10.91 -11.47 14.31
C LYS A 273 11.68 -12.22 13.23
N MET A 274 11.29 -13.46 12.90
CA MET A 274 11.92 -14.22 11.81
C MET A 274 11.78 -13.54 10.45
N ILE A 275 10.61 -12.94 10.16
CA ILE A 275 10.37 -12.16 8.95
C ILE A 275 11.26 -10.91 8.90
N GLN A 276 11.40 -10.21 10.03
CA GLN A 276 12.25 -9.03 10.11
C GLN A 276 13.72 -9.37 9.96
N ASP A 277 14.18 -10.45 10.61
CA ASP A 277 15.53 -10.96 10.45
C ASP A 277 15.77 -11.36 8.99
N PHE A 278 14.81 -12.01 8.34
CA PHE A 278 14.87 -12.32 6.91
C PHE A 278 15.03 -11.05 6.06
N PHE A 279 14.20 -10.03 6.26
CA PHE A 279 14.29 -8.81 5.47
C PHE A 279 15.58 -8.03 5.75
N ASN A 280 16.01 -7.92 7.01
CA ASN A 280 17.26 -7.26 7.38
C ASN A 280 18.46 -7.98 6.76
N ASN A 281 18.51 -9.30 6.78
CA ASN A 281 19.63 -10.08 6.27
C ASN A 281 19.65 -10.16 4.72
N LYS A 282 18.48 -10.36 4.08
CA LYS A 282 18.35 -10.48 2.62
C LYS A 282 18.52 -9.16 1.88
N ILE A 283 18.11 -8.04 2.47
CA ILE A 283 18.27 -6.71 1.86
C ILE A 283 19.74 -6.26 1.87
N ILE A 284 20.50 -6.66 2.89
CA ILE A 284 21.87 -6.18 3.10
C ILE A 284 22.90 -7.09 2.40
N VAL A 285 22.69 -8.40 2.35
CA VAL A 285 23.67 -9.34 1.79
C VAL A 285 23.22 -9.83 0.41
N LYS A 286 23.77 -9.20 -0.63
CA LYS A 286 23.40 -9.34 -2.06
C LYS A 286 23.64 -10.72 -2.70
N ASP A 287 23.99 -11.77 -1.96
CA ASP A 287 24.50 -13.00 -2.60
C ASP A 287 24.40 -14.30 -1.78
N VAL A 288 23.40 -14.43 -0.91
CA VAL A 288 23.26 -15.68 -0.14
C VAL A 288 22.17 -16.53 -0.79
N GLN A 289 22.57 -17.69 -1.31
CA GLN A 289 21.68 -18.86 -1.44
C GLN A 289 20.98 -19.01 -0.08
N LEU A 290 19.74 -18.53 0.00
CA LEU A 290 18.98 -18.57 1.24
C LEU A 290 18.83 -20.03 1.63
N SER A 291 19.08 -20.33 2.91
CA SER A 291 18.75 -21.64 3.42
C SER A 291 17.26 -21.90 3.16
N HIS A 292 16.91 -23.12 2.79
CA HIS A 292 15.53 -23.59 2.56
C HIS A 292 14.56 -23.14 3.67
N LEU A 293 15.07 -22.92 4.89
CA LEU A 293 14.34 -22.39 6.04
C LEU A 293 13.71 -21.00 5.77
N TYR A 294 14.44 -20.07 5.16
CA TYR A 294 13.95 -18.71 4.93
C TYR A 294 12.92 -18.63 3.82
N GLU A 295 13.03 -19.48 2.80
CA GLU A 295 12.00 -19.63 1.77
C GLU A 295 10.70 -20.16 2.39
N ASN A 296 10.78 -21.17 3.26
CA ASN A 296 9.62 -21.68 3.98
C ASN A 296 8.93 -20.62 4.87
N VAL A 297 9.72 -19.77 5.55
CA VAL A 297 9.16 -18.68 6.39
C VAL A 297 8.41 -17.66 5.54
N LEU A 298 8.96 -17.30 4.38
CA LEU A 298 8.31 -16.38 3.45
C LEU A 298 7.04 -16.99 2.86
N GLU A 299 7.05 -18.27 2.49
CA GLU A 299 5.86 -18.97 2.00
C GLU A 299 4.77 -19.06 3.08
N MET A 300 5.14 -19.40 4.32
CA MET A 300 4.21 -19.36 5.45
C MET A 300 3.61 -17.97 5.63
N PHE A 301 4.40 -16.92 5.44
CA PHE A 301 3.91 -15.54 5.57
C PHE A 301 2.94 -15.18 4.45
N ILE A 302 3.27 -15.57 3.22
CA ILE A 302 2.40 -15.39 2.06
C ILE A 302 1.07 -16.10 2.27
N ASN A 303 1.07 -17.34 2.78
CA ASN A 303 -0.17 -18.07 3.08
C ASN A 303 -0.97 -17.37 4.19
N LEU A 304 -0.32 -16.93 5.26
CA LEU A 304 -0.98 -16.17 6.34
C LEU A 304 -1.66 -14.90 5.82
N LEU A 305 -1.03 -14.19 4.89
CA LEU A 305 -1.61 -12.98 4.27
C LEU A 305 -2.79 -13.27 3.35
N LEU A 306 -2.87 -14.48 2.78
CA LEU A 306 -3.96 -14.85 1.86
C LEU A 306 -5.18 -15.41 2.59
N ASP A 307 -4.99 -15.87 3.83
CA ASP A 307 -6.06 -16.43 4.67
C ASP A 307 -6.78 -15.35 5.53
N GLU A 308 -6.23 -14.13 5.63
CA GLU A 308 -6.87 -12.95 6.27
C GLU A 308 -7.95 -12.30 5.40
#